data_AF-A0A951NXS1-F1
#
_entry.id   AF-A0A951NXS1-F1
#
_cell.length_a   1.000
_cell.length_b   1.000
_cell.length_c   1.000
_cell.angle_alpha   90.00
_cell.angle_beta   90.00
_cell.angle_gamma   90.00
#
_symmetry.space_group_name_H-M   'P 1'
#
loop_
_entity.id
_entity.type
_entity.pdbx_description
1 polymer ?
#
loop_
_entity_poly.entity_id
_entity_poly.type
_entity_poly.pdbx_seq_one_letter_code
_entity_poly.pdbx_strand_id
1 'polypeptide(L)'
;MLNVNLDAEAEQYLVEILAHENTNSGELIKQLLHDRWQSLQSPQTILERMGGYPEQLFEGAADLSDRDVREQFIRHKIEQRYEQS
;
A
#
# COMPACT_ATOMS: atom_id res chain seq x y z
N MET A 1 19.14 -23.76 -19.28
CA MET A 1 20.09 -22.95 -18.50
C MET A 1 20.07 -21.56 -19.09
N LEU A 2 19.84 -20.53 -18.29
CA LEU A 2 19.97 -19.15 -18.75
C LEU A 2 21.49 -18.87 -18.87
N ASN A 3 21.96 -18.36 -20.01
CA ASN A 3 23.35 -17.95 -20.16
C ASN A 3 23.40 -16.42 -20.06
N VAL A 4 24.15 -15.91 -19.09
CA VAL A 4 24.30 -14.47 -18.87
C VAL A 4 25.68 -14.08 -19.37
N ASN A 5 25.74 -13.18 -20.36
CA ASN A 5 26.99 -12.58 -20.78
C ASN A 5 27.24 -11.36 -19.89
N LEU A 6 28.33 -11.41 -19.14
CA LEU A 6 28.83 -10.29 -18.35
C LEU A 6 29.91 -9.57 -19.18
N ASP A 7 30.02 -8.26 -19.02
CA ASP A 7 31.17 -7.53 -19.50
C ASP A 7 32.34 -7.65 -18.50
N ALA A 8 33.54 -7.23 -18.92
CA ALA A 8 34.74 -7.36 -18.10
C ALA A 8 34.64 -6.64 -16.75
N GLU A 9 33.87 -5.55 -16.70
CA GLU A 9 33.64 -4.79 -15.48
C GLU A 9 32.72 -5.54 -14.50
N ALA A 10 31.59 -6.06 -14.99
CA ALA A 10 30.68 -6.86 -14.17
C ALA A 10 31.30 -8.18 -13.70
N GLU A 11 32.17 -8.80 -14.50
CA GLU A 11 32.96 -9.96 -14.06
C GLU A 11 33.87 -9.61 -12.87
N GLN A 12 34.50 -8.44 -12.89
CA GLN A 12 35.31 -7.98 -11.77
C GLN A 12 34.47 -7.80 -10.49
N TYR A 13 33.29 -7.17 -10.59
CA TYR A 13 32.38 -7.04 -9.46
C TYR A 13 31.95 -8.39 -8.89
N LEU A 14 31.63 -9.34 -9.76
CA LEU A 14 31.26 -10.70 -9.34
C LEU A 14 32.39 -11.34 -8.52
N VAL A 15 33.64 -11.26 -8.98
CA VAL A 15 34.79 -11.84 -8.27
C VAL A 15 34.99 -11.17 -6.91
N GLU A 16 34.88 -9.85 -6.83
CA GLU A 16 35.04 -9.10 -5.59
C GLU A 16 33.94 -9.44 -4.57
N ILE A 17 32.67 -9.52 -5.00
CA ILE A 17 31.54 -9.88 -4.12
C ILE A 17 31.70 -11.32 -3.60
N LEU A 18 32.02 -12.26 -4.47
CA LEU A 18 32.22 -13.67 -4.07
C LEU A 18 33.37 -13.82 -3.07
N ALA A 19 34.45 -13.05 -3.25
CA ALA A 19 35.57 -13.03 -2.31
C ALA A 19 35.18 -12.44 -0.95
N HIS A 20 34.32 -11.42 -0.93
CA HIS A 20 33.88 -10.76 0.29
C HIS A 20 32.87 -11.58 1.09
N GLU A 21 31.86 -12.13 0.41
CA GLU A 21 30.75 -12.86 1.05
C GLU A 21 31.04 -14.36 1.24
N ASN A 22 32.13 -14.86 0.68
CA ASN A 22 32.56 -16.27 0.73
C ASN A 22 31.42 -17.23 0.32
N THR A 23 30.74 -16.87 -0.77
CA THR A 23 29.58 -17.58 -1.34
C THR A 23 29.88 -18.06 -2.76
N ASN A 24 28.94 -18.80 -3.37
CA ASN A 24 29.01 -19.24 -4.75
C ASN A 24 28.14 -18.35 -5.65
N SER A 25 28.58 -18.13 -6.90
CA SER A 25 27.85 -17.43 -7.96
C SER A 25 26.36 -17.80 -8.04
N GLY A 26 26.02 -19.09 -7.94
CA GLY A 26 24.64 -19.55 -8.01
C GLY A 26 23.77 -19.14 -6.80
N GLU A 27 24.36 -18.97 -5.62
CA GLU A 27 23.65 -18.50 -4.43
C GLU A 27 23.49 -16.98 -4.47
N LEU A 28 24.57 -16.28 -4.82
CA LEU A 28 24.56 -14.83 -5.02
C LEU A 28 23.49 -14.41 -6.05
N ILE A 29 23.42 -15.09 -7.19
CA ILE A 29 22.41 -14.80 -8.22
C ILE A 29 20.99 -15.00 -7.67
N LYS A 30 20.74 -16.03 -6.85
CA LYS A 30 19.42 -16.24 -6.24
C LYS A 30 19.05 -15.10 -5.29
N GLN A 31 20.00 -14.65 -4.48
CA GLN A 31 19.80 -13.53 -3.56
C GLN A 31 19.53 -12.23 -4.32
N LEU A 32 20.38 -11.89 -5.29
CA LEU A 32 20.20 -10.69 -6.12
C LEU A 32 18.86 -10.69 -6.87
N LEU A 33 18.43 -11.83 -7.40
CA LEU A 33 17.11 -11.94 -8.03
C LEU A 33 15.97 -11.76 -7.03
N HIS A 34 16.11 -12.31 -5.83
CA HIS A 34 15.13 -12.15 -4.77
C HIS A 34 15.00 -10.69 -4.34
N ASP A 35 16.12 -10.02 -4.08
CA ASP A 35 16.17 -8.62 -3.65
C ASP A 35 15.70 -7.68 -4.77
N ARG A 36 16.07 -7.97 -6.02
CA ARG A 36 15.56 -7.23 -7.17
C ARG A 36 14.05 -7.42 -7.32
N TRP A 37 13.54 -8.64 -7.14
CA TRP A 37 12.11 -8.89 -7.20
C TRP A 37 11.36 -8.16 -6.08
N GLN A 38 11.88 -8.17 -4.86
CA GLN A 38 11.30 -7.43 -3.74
C GLN A 38 11.33 -5.91 -3.97
N SER A 39 12.44 -5.35 -4.44
CA SER A 39 12.55 -3.90 -4.70
C SER A 39 11.67 -3.41 -5.84
N LEU A 40 11.32 -4.29 -6.78
CA LEU A 40 10.34 -4.00 -7.83
C LEU A 40 8.89 -4.02 -7.32
N GLN A 41 8.61 -4.69 -6.20
CA GLN A 41 7.31 -4.60 -5.56
C GLN A 41 7.18 -3.19 -4.98
N SER A 42 6.21 -2.40 -5.45
CA SER A 42 5.92 -1.12 -4.82
C SER A 42 5.59 -1.38 -3.34
N PRO A 43 6.20 -0.62 -2.41
CA PRO A 43 5.87 -0.76 -1.00
C PRO A 43 4.37 -0.51 -0.85
N GLN A 44 3.65 -1.51 -0.34
CA GLN A 44 2.22 -1.40 -0.11
C GLN A 44 1.97 -0.23 0.83
N THR A 45 1.08 0.67 0.43
CA THR A 45 0.58 1.73 1.29
C THR A 45 -0.09 1.13 2.54
N ILE A 46 -0.19 1.91 3.62
CA ILE A 46 -0.88 1.46 4.83
C ILE A 46 -2.30 0.97 4.51
N LEU A 47 -2.99 1.64 3.58
CA LEU A 47 -4.33 1.26 3.11
C LEU A 47 -4.33 -0.10 2.41
N GLU A 48 -3.41 -0.34 1.49
CA GLU A 48 -3.30 -1.65 0.81
C GLU A 48 -2.97 -2.78 1.79
N ARG A 49 -2.10 -2.51 2.78
CA ARG A 49 -1.80 -3.46 3.86
C ARG A 49 -3.00 -3.78 4.74
N MET A 50 -3.94 -2.84 4.86
CA MET A 50 -5.19 -2.98 5.61
C MET A 50 -6.32 -3.64 4.81
N GLY A 51 -6.07 -4.05 3.56
CA GLY A 51 -7.08 -4.67 2.69
C GLY A 51 -7.72 -3.71 1.68
N GLY A 52 -7.16 -2.52 1.49
CA GLY A 52 -7.64 -1.52 0.53
C GLY A 52 -8.49 -0.43 1.18
N TYR A 53 -9.20 0.33 0.35
CA TYR A 53 -10.11 1.37 0.83
C TYR A 53 -11.41 0.71 1.34
N PRO A 54 -11.88 1.02 2.56
CA PRO A 54 -13.14 0.48 3.05
C PRO A 54 -14.29 0.92 2.14
N GLU A 55 -14.98 -0.05 1.52
CA GLU A 55 -16.08 0.20 0.58
C GLU A 55 -17.23 1.00 1.22
N GLN A 56 -17.39 0.86 2.53
CA GLN A 56 -18.52 1.42 3.30
C GLN A 56 -18.10 2.48 4.33
N LEU A 57 -16.92 3.12 4.16
CA LEU A 57 -16.40 4.08 5.15
C LEU A 57 -17.39 5.22 5.48
N PHE A 58 -18.14 5.64 4.47
CA PHE A 58 -19.11 6.73 4.56
C PHE A 58 -20.56 6.25 4.53
N GLU A 59 -20.79 4.93 4.50
CA GLU A 59 -22.13 4.33 4.59
C GLU A 59 -22.55 4.18 6.07
N GLY A 60 -22.44 5.27 6.82
CA GLY A 60 -22.95 5.35 8.19
C GLY A 60 -24.47 5.38 8.22
N ALA A 61 -25.06 5.07 9.38
CA ALA A 61 -26.49 5.30 9.58
C ALA A 61 -26.78 6.80 9.42
N ALA A 62 -27.86 7.15 8.71
CA ALA A 62 -28.34 8.52 8.60
C ALA A 62 -28.79 9.02 9.97
N ASP A 63 -27.86 9.59 10.72
CA ASP A 63 -28.07 10.14 12.05
C ASP A 63 -27.87 11.67 12.03
N LEU A 64 -27.84 12.30 13.22
CA LEU A 64 -27.61 13.74 13.33
C LEU A 64 -26.15 14.15 13.05
N SER A 65 -25.27 13.25 12.61
CA SER A 65 -23.94 13.62 12.11
C SER A 65 -24.05 14.19 10.70
N ASP A 66 -24.94 13.62 9.88
CA ASP A 66 -25.21 14.10 8.53
C ASP A 66 -25.83 15.50 8.55
N ARG A 67 -25.22 16.41 7.79
CA ARG A 67 -25.66 17.81 7.74
C ARG A 67 -27.10 17.92 7.25
N ASP A 68 -27.44 17.20 6.20
CA ASP A 68 -28.76 17.29 5.57
C ASP A 68 -29.85 16.73 6.49
N VAL A 69 -29.56 15.62 7.18
CA VAL A 69 -30.45 15.03 8.20
C VAL A 69 -30.65 15.99 9.38
N ARG A 70 -29.57 16.63 9.87
CA ARG A 70 -29.67 17.67 10.91
C ARG A 70 -30.53 18.84 10.47
N GLU A 71 -30.33 19.34 9.26
CA GLU A 71 -31.07 20.50 8.77
C GLU A 71 -32.57 20.23 8.75
N GLN A 72 -32.97 19.06 8.23
CA GLN A 72 -34.37 18.63 8.23
C GLN A 72 -34.93 18.48 9.64
N PHE A 73 -34.18 17.85 10.55
CA PHE A 73 -34.61 17.67 11.94
C PHE A 73 -34.80 19.00 12.68
N ILE A 74 -33.86 19.94 12.53
CA ILE A 74 -33.93 21.27 13.15
C ILE A 74 -35.14 22.03 12.61
N ARG A 75 -35.35 22.02 11.29
CA ARG A 75 -36.51 22.67 10.67
C ARG A 75 -37.82 22.14 11.26
N HIS A 76 -37.96 20.82 11.30
CA HIS A 76 -39.14 20.17 11.88
C HIS A 76 -39.36 20.55 13.35
N LYS A 77 -38.29 20.62 14.16
CA LYS A 77 -38.38 21.04 15.57
C LYS A 77 -38.78 22.50 15.73
N ILE A 78 -38.36 23.38 14.83
CA ILE A 78 -38.75 24.79 14.83
C ILE A 78 -40.23 24.93 14.46
N GLU A 79 -40.68 24.25 13.40
CA GLU A 79 -42.09 24.23 12.96
C GLU A 79 -43.01 23.75 14.08
N GLN A 80 -42.69 22.63 14.74
CA GLN A 80 -43.46 22.12 15.88
C GLN A 80 -43.62 23.13 17.03
N ARG A 81 -42.59 23.94 17.30
CA ARG A 81 -42.67 24.97 18.36
C ARG A 81 -43.59 26.11 17.96
N TYR A 82 -43.60 26.48 16.68
CA TYR A 82 -44.50 27.50 16.15
C TYR A 82 -45.95 27.02 16.08
N GLU A 83 -46.20 25.75 15.81
CA GLU A 83 -47.55 25.16 15.82
C GLU A 83 -48.15 24.99 17.22
N GLN A 84 -47.31 24.93 18.26
CA GLN A 84 -47.73 24.77 19.66
C GLN A 84 -47.86 26.10 20.43
N SER A 85 -47.56 27.24 19.79
CA SER A 85 -47.67 28.59 20.36
C SER A 85 -48.88 29.35 19.86
#